data_AF-H1VHT2-F1
#
_entry.id   AF-H1VHT2-F1
#
_cell.length_a   1.000
_cell.length_b   1.000
_cell.length_c   1.000
_cell.angle_alpha   90.00
_cell.angle_beta   90.00
_cell.angle_gamma   90.00
#
_symmetry.space_group_name_H-M   'P 1'
#
loop_
_entity.id
_entity.type
_entity.pdbx_description
1 polymer ?
#
loop_
_entity_poly.entity_id
_entity_poly.type
_entity_poly.pdbx_seq_one_letter_code
_entity_poly.pdbx_strand_id
1 'polypeptide(L)' 'ERLPLLVLGNKSDLPQRLSVDELIDALDLKSIGHREVCCYGISAKEETNLDAVLQWLMKWANK' A
#
# COMPACT_ATOMS: atom_id res chain seq x y z
N GLU A 1 -5.80 -20.38 4.85
CA GLU A 1 -6.15 -18.96 5.04
C GLU A 1 -5.03 -18.11 4.48
N ARG A 2 -5.32 -17.07 3.71
CA ARG A 2 -4.31 -16.21 3.07
C ARG A 2 -4.53 -14.78 3.56
N LEU A 3 -3.64 -14.33 4.44
CA LEU A 3 -3.63 -12.96 4.94
C LEU A 3 -3.40 -11.99 3.76
N PRO A 4 -4.26 -10.99 3.57
CA PRO A 4 -4.05 -9.97 2.55
C PRO A 4 -2.79 -9.16 2.85
N LEU A 5 -2.12 -8.68 1.82
CA LEU A 5 -0.93 -7.85 1.96
C LEU A 5 -1.26 -6.39 1.68
N LEU A 6 -1.02 -5.55 2.68
CA LEU A 6 -1.06 -4.10 2.54
C LEU A 6 0.38 -3.56 2.47
N VAL A 7 0.73 -2.91 1.36
CA VAL A 7 2.03 -2.27 1.17
C VAL A 7 1.83 -0.76 1.20
N LEU A 8 2.55 -0.09 2.09
CA LEU A 8 2.49 1.36 2.28
C LEU A 8 3.82 1.98 1.85
N GLY A 9 3.82 2.58 0.66
CA GLY A 9 4.91 3.41 0.17
C GLY A 9 4.92 4.74 0.92
N ASN A 10 5.54 4.76 2.11
CA ASN A 10 5.63 5.96 2.94
C ASN A 10 6.60 7.00 2.33
N LYS A 11 6.52 8.24 2.82
CA LYS A 11 7.33 9.40 2.41
C LYS A 11 7.03 9.89 1.00
N SER A 12 5.77 9.81 0.58
CA SER A 12 5.33 10.30 -0.71
C SER A 12 5.41 11.83 -0.86
N ASP A 13 5.79 12.55 0.21
CA ASP A 13 6.13 13.98 0.23
C ASP A 13 7.54 14.29 -0.30
N LEU A 14 8.44 13.31 -0.39
CA LEU A 14 9.80 13.55 -0.88
C LEU A 14 9.84 13.61 -2.42
N PRO A 15 10.64 14.51 -3.00
CA PRO A 15 10.76 14.65 -4.47
C PRO A 15 11.41 13.45 -5.14
N GLN A 16 12.13 12.60 -4.39
CA GLN A 16 12.71 11.33 -4.86
C GLN A 16 11.83 10.12 -4.50
N ARG A 17 10.52 10.32 -4.29
CA ARG A 17 9.62 9.20 -4.00
C ARG A 17 9.54 8.26 -5.19
N LEU A 18 9.41 6.98 -4.90
CA LEU A 18 8.97 6.01 -5.89
C LEU A 18 7.45 6.14 -6.05
N SER A 19 7.00 6.06 -7.30
CA SER A 19 5.60 5.93 -7.65
C SER A 19 5.07 4.57 -7.19
N VAL A 20 3.75 4.44 -7.07
CA VAL A 20 3.12 3.16 -6.66
C VAL A 20 3.51 2.03 -7.63
N ASP A 21 3.56 2.31 -8.93
CA ASP A 21 3.97 1.33 -9.94
C ASP A 21 5.44 0.91 -9.80
N GLU A 22 6.34 1.85 -9.52
CA GLU A 22 7.76 1.56 -9.29
C GLU A 22 7.96 0.75 -8.01
N LEU A 23 7.16 1.00 -6.97
CA LEU A 23 7.11 0.20 -5.75
C LEU A 23 6.61 -1.22 -6.00
N ILE A 24 5.58 -1.36 -6.83
CA ILE A 24 5.04 -2.66 -7.26
C ILE A 24 6.10 -3.46 -8.00
N ASP A 25 6.84 -2.82 -8.91
CA ASP A 25 7.87 -3.48 -9.70
C ASP A 25 9.14 -3.77 -8.86
N ALA A 26 9.58 -2.83 -8.01
CA ALA A 26 10.76 -3.02 -7.16
C ALA A 26 10.56 -4.11 -6.09
N LEU A 27 9.33 -4.29 -5.61
CA LEU A 27 8.97 -5.34 -4.65
C LEU A 27 8.40 -6.59 -5.32
N ASP A 28 8.35 -6.63 -6.65
CA ASP A 28 7.78 -7.71 -7.46
C ASP A 28 6.39 -8.16 -6.96
N LEU A 29 5.52 -7.20 -6.60
CA LEU A 29 4.20 -7.51 -6.04
C LEU A 29 3.30 -8.21 -7.06
N LYS A 30 3.59 -8.06 -8.36
CA LYS A 30 2.87 -8.72 -9.47
C LYS A 30 3.05 -10.24 -9.47
N SER A 31 4.16 -10.77 -8.94
CA SER A 31 4.36 -12.22 -8.86
C SER A 31 3.52 -12.88 -7.76
N ILE A 32 2.98 -12.08 -6.82
CA ILE A 32 2.14 -12.55 -5.72
C ILE A 32 0.69 -12.73 -6.19
N GLY A 33 0.43 -13.75 -7.00
CA GLY A 33 -0.93 -14.11 -7.44
C GLY A 33 -1.75 -14.92 -6.42
N HIS A 34 -1.13 -15.34 -5.31
CA HIS A 34 -1.74 -16.23 -4.34
C HIS A 34 -2.48 -15.51 -3.21
N ARG A 35 -2.37 -14.19 -3.07
CA ARG A 35 -3.12 -13.39 -2.08
C ARG A 35 -3.47 -12.04 -2.65
N GLU A 36 -4.48 -11.39 -2.08
CA GLU A 36 -4.80 -10.00 -2.44
C GLU A 36 -3.67 -9.09 -1.95
N VAL A 37 -3.14 -8.26 -2.85
CA VAL A 37 -2.11 -7.27 -2.56
C VAL A 37 -2.66 -5.89 -2.89
N CYS A 38 -2.59 -4.97 -1.95
CA CYS A 38 -2.92 -3.57 -2.17
C CYS A 38 -1.71 -2.70 -1.83
N CYS A 39 -1.35 -1.80 -2.73
CA CYS A 39 -0.22 -0.89 -2.57
C CYS A 39 -0.72 0.56 -2.59
N TYR A 40 -0.40 1.33 -1.55
CA TYR A 40 -0.77 2.73 -1.43
C TYR A 40 0.46 3.59 -1.17
N GLY A 41 0.58 4.72 -1.88
CA GLY A 41 1.57 5.75 -1.57
C GLY A 41 1.00 6.70 -0.52
N ILE A 42 1.61 6.75 0.66
CA ILE A 42 1.17 7.58 1.78
C ILE A 42 2.26 8.54 2.24
N SER A 43 1.85 9.65 2.86
CA SER A 43 2.75 10.47 3.66
C SER A 43 2.21 10.49 5.08
N ALA A 44 2.92 9.83 5.99
CA ALA A 44 2.60 9.92 7.41
C ALA A 44 2.87 11.31 7.99
N LYS A 45 3.65 12.14 7.30
CA LYS A 45 3.98 13.51 7.72
C LYS A 45 2.90 14.51 7.30
N GLU A 46 2.48 14.45 6.04
CA GLU A 46 1.45 15.33 5.48
C GLU A 46 0.04 14.71 5.59
N GLU A 47 -0.09 13.65 6.38
CA GLU A 47 -1.30 12.84 6.57
C GLU A 47 -2.01 12.42 5.26
N THR A 48 -1.26 12.30 4.17
CA THR A 48 -1.81 12.08 2.83
C THR A 48 -2.13 10.60 2.61
N ASN A 49 -3.34 10.31 2.12
CA ASN A 49 -3.86 8.96 1.80
C ASN A 49 -4.05 8.01 3.00
N LEU A 50 -4.03 8.50 4.24
CA LEU A 50 -4.32 7.69 5.43
C LEU A 50 -5.76 7.17 5.47
N ASP A 51 -6.74 7.95 5.00
CA ASP A 51 -8.15 7.53 4.95
C ASP A 51 -8.36 6.28 4.10
N ALA A 52 -7.71 6.21 2.93
CA ALA A 52 -7.80 5.05 2.04
C ALA A 52 -7.24 3.79 2.71
N VAL A 53 -6.14 3.92 3.46
CA VAL A 53 -5.52 2.84 4.24
C VAL A 53 -6.45 2.38 5.36
N LEU A 54 -7.02 3.32 6.11
CA LEU A 54 -7.98 3.03 7.18
C LEU A 54 -9.23 2.34 6.65
N GLN A 55 -9.80 2.80 5.54
CA GLN A 55 -10.94 2.14 4.90
C GLN A 55 -10.60 0.71 4.46
N TRP A 56 -9.40 0.50 3.92
CA TRP A 56 -8.94 -0.84 3.58
C TRP A 56 -8.83 -1.74 4.81
N LEU A 57 -8.20 -1.26 5.89
CA LEU A 57 -8.06 -2.01 7.14
C LEU A 57 -9.42 -2.34 7.75
N MET A 58 -10.37 -1.39 7.79
CA MET A 58 -11.73 -1.62 8.29
C MET A 58 -12.48 -2.69 7.48
N LYS A 59 -12.32 -2.69 6.14
CA LYS A 59 -12.92 -3.69 5.26
C LYS A 59 -12.43 -5.11 5.57
N TRP A 60 -11.18 -5.25 5.98
CA TRP A 60 -10.59 -6.55 6.33
C TRP A 60 -10.77 -6.94 7.79
N ALA A 61 -10.82 -5.98 8.70
CA ALA A 61 -11.08 -6.25 10.13
C ALA A 61 -12.49 -6.79 10.38
N ASN A 62 -13.47 -6.42 9.54
CA ASN A 62 -14.85 -6.90 9.63
C ASN A 62 -15.12 -8.16 8.77
N LYS A 63 -14.08 -8.82 8.27
CA LYS A 63 -14.17 -9.97 7.35
C LYS A 63 -13.71 -11.25 8.04
#